data_AF-A0A535XUJ9-F1
#
_entry.id   AF-A0A535XUJ9-F1
#
_cell.length_a   1.000
_cell.length_b   1.000
_cell.length_c   1.000
_cell.angle_alpha   90.00
_cell.angle_beta   90.00
_cell.angle_gamma   90.00
#
_symmetry.space_group_name_H-M   'P 1'
#
loop_
_entity.id
_entity.type
_entity.pdbx_description
1 polymer ?
#
loop_
_entity_poly.entity_id
_entity_poly.type
_entity_poly.pdbx_seq_one_letter_code
_entity_poly.pdbx_strand_id
1 'polypeptide(L)'
;MVTFIRVLAAVVSALILVGGLIAVAAGQPASGLWAMVLGGVGIVAVTFERMRYRSESAEHSRADGGAGGGEPQVPQHPFTATDERFLDPSTGRMMRVYLDPATGERRYHAEG
;
A
#
# COMPACT_ATOMS: atom_id res chain seq x y z
N MET A 1 -14.87 4.19 -1.69
CA MET A 1 -14.84 4.47 -0.23
C MET A 1 -13.43 4.36 0.35
N VAL A 2 -12.71 3.24 0.15
CA VAL A 2 -11.37 3.04 0.74
C VAL A 2 -10.30 4.00 0.21
N THR A 3 -10.32 4.34 -1.09
CA THR A 3 -9.40 5.36 -1.64
C THR A 3 -9.57 6.73 -0.98
N PHE A 4 -10.81 7.14 -0.73
CA PHE A 4 -11.11 8.40 -0.05
C PHE A 4 -10.58 8.42 1.39
N ILE A 5 -10.78 7.32 2.13
CA ILE A 5 -10.27 7.16 3.49
C ILE A 5 -8.74 7.24 3.52
N ARG A 6 -8.06 6.61 2.55
CA ARG A 6 -6.59 6.68 2.44
C ARG A 6 -6.09 8.09 2.15
N VAL A 7 -6.73 8.82 1.24
CA VAL A 7 -6.38 10.22 0.94
C VAL A 7 -6.59 11.09 2.18
N LEU A 8 -7.72 10.94 2.87
CA LEU A 8 -7.99 11.66 4.10
C LEU A 8 -6.94 11.34 5.19
N ALA A 9 -6.62 10.06 5.40
CA ALA A 9 -5.61 9.63 6.35
C ALA A 9 -4.21 10.19 6.00
N ALA A 10 -3.84 10.22 4.71
CA ALA A 10 -2.59 10.83 4.25
C ALA A 10 -2.54 12.33 4.54
N VAL A 11 -3.62 13.06 4.25
CA VAL A 11 -3.73 14.50 4.51
C VAL A 11 -3.64 14.78 6.01
N VAL A 12 -4.39 14.06 6.84
CA VAL A 12 -4.36 14.22 8.30
C VAL A 12 -2.96 13.91 8.85
N SER A 13 -2.32 12.82 8.39
CA SER A 13 -0.97 12.46 8.82
C SER A 13 0.07 13.52 8.43
N ALA A 14 -0.06 14.09 7.22
CA ALA A 14 0.81 15.18 6.76
C ALA A 14 0.61 16.45 7.60
N LEU A 15 -0.64 16.82 7.91
CA LEU A 15 -0.94 17.98 8.76
C LEU A 15 -0.40 17.79 10.18
N ILE A 16 -0.51 16.60 10.76
CA ILE A 16 0.06 16.28 12.08
C ILE A 16 1.59 16.41 12.04
N LEU A 17 2.25 15.92 10.99
CA LEU A 17 3.70 15.99 10.83
C LEU A 17 4.19 17.44 10.70
N VAL A 18 3.53 18.25 9.86
CA VAL A 18 3.82 19.69 9.71
C VAL A 18 3.53 20.44 11.01
N GLY A 19 2.42 20.15 11.68
CA GLY A 19 2.09 20.72 12.98
C GLY A 19 3.14 20.40 14.05
N GLY A 20 3.66 19.17 14.06
CA GLY A 20 4.76 18.77 14.93
C GLY A 20 6.04 19.57 14.67
N LEU A 21 6.41 19.75 13.40
CA LEU A 21 7.56 20.58 13.01
C LEU A 21 7.40 22.04 13.49
N ILE A 22 6.20 22.63 13.31
CA ILE A 22 5.89 23.97 13.80
C ILE A 22 6.01 24.04 15.33
N ALA A 23 5.50 23.04 16.06
CA ALA A 23 5.58 23.01 17.52
C ALA A 23 7.03 22.91 18.03
N VAL A 24 7.91 22.14 17.37
CA VAL A 24 9.35 22.13 17.67
C VAL A 24 9.94 23.53 17.47
N ALA A 25 9.66 24.17 16.34
CA ALA A 25 10.15 25.51 16.04
C ALA A 25 9.62 26.58 17.01
N ALA A 26 8.42 26.39 17.57
CA ALA A 26 7.80 27.26 18.56
C ALA A 26 8.27 27.00 20.01
N GLY A 27 9.27 26.15 20.23
CA GLY A 27 9.83 25.88 21.55
C GLY A 27 9.05 24.83 22.37
N GLN A 28 8.20 24.02 21.73
CA GLN A 28 7.52 22.89 22.34
C GLN A 28 8.08 21.56 21.80
N PRO A 29 9.35 21.22 22.08
CA PRO A 29 10.02 20.10 21.42
C PRO A 29 9.40 18.74 21.74
N ALA A 30 8.93 18.51 22.97
CA ALA A 30 8.36 17.22 23.35
C ALA A 30 7.07 16.91 22.58
N SER A 31 6.09 17.83 22.57
CA SER A 31 4.84 17.65 21.82
C SER A 31 5.08 17.64 20.31
N GLY A 32 5.99 18.48 19.83
CA GLY A 32 6.36 18.53 18.42
C GLY A 32 6.96 17.22 17.91
N LEU A 33 7.91 16.64 18.66
CA LEU A 33 8.51 15.34 18.30
C LEU A 33 7.48 14.21 18.30
N TRP A 34 6.59 14.15 19.30
CA TRP A 34 5.52 13.15 19.34
C TRP A 34 4.55 13.28 18.16
N ALA A 35 4.16 14.51 17.82
CA ALA A 35 3.33 14.76 16.64
C ALA A 35 4.05 14.34 15.35
N MET A 36 5.34 14.65 15.20
CA MET A 36 6.13 14.20 14.03
C MET A 36 6.18 12.68 13.93
N VAL A 37 6.38 11.96 15.05
CA VAL A 37 6.37 10.50 15.07
C VAL A 37 5.01 9.95 14.65
N LEU A 38 3.91 10.46 15.23
CA LEU A 38 2.56 10.00 14.90
C LEU A 38 2.19 10.27 13.44
N GLY A 39 2.47 11.47 12.93
CA GLY A 39 2.27 11.81 11.52
C GLY A 39 3.13 10.95 10.60
N GLY A 40 4.38 10.71 10.98
CA GLY A 40 5.31 9.84 10.24
C GLY A 40 4.81 8.40 10.15
N VAL A 41 4.40 7.82 11.29
CA VAL A 41 3.80 6.48 11.34
C VAL A 41 2.55 6.40 10.47
N GLY A 42 1.68 7.43 10.49
CA GLY A 42 0.50 7.50 9.63
C GLY A 42 0.84 7.51 8.14
N ILE A 43 1.83 8.31 7.71
CA ILE A 43 2.32 8.34 6.32
C ILE A 43 2.88 6.98 5.91
N VAL A 44 3.69 6.36 6.77
CA VAL A 44 4.26 5.02 6.53
C VAL A 44 3.13 4.00 6.37
N ALA A 45 2.16 3.96 7.29
CA ALA A 45 1.04 3.03 7.24
C ALA A 45 0.23 3.15 5.94
N VAL A 46 -0.15 4.38 5.55
CA VAL A 46 -0.92 4.61 4.31
C VAL A 46 -0.10 4.21 3.07
N THR A 47 1.21 4.42 3.10
CA THR A 47 2.10 4.02 2.00
C THR A 47 2.22 2.50 1.91
N PHE A 48 2.38 1.80 3.03
CA PHE A 48 2.41 0.34 3.09
C PHE A 48 1.10 -0.28 2.59
N GLU A 49 -0.06 0.30 2.92
CA GLU A 49 -1.34 -0.17 2.39
C GLU A 49 -1.41 -0.12 0.87
N ARG A 50 -0.77 0.87 0.24
CA ARG A 50 -0.70 0.98 -1.22
C ARG A 50 0.22 -0.09 -1.84
N MET A 51 1.21 -0.57 -1.11
CA MET A 51 2.21 -1.52 -1.60
C MET A 51 1.84 -2.99 -1.38
N ARG A 52 0.76 -3.29 -0.64
CA ARG A 52 0.45 -4.63 -0.10
C ARG A 52 0.43 -5.79 -1.11
N TYR A 53 0.18 -5.54 -2.40
CA TYR A 53 0.19 -6.58 -3.45
C TYR A 53 1.09 -6.24 -4.66
N ARG A 54 2.00 -5.28 -4.51
CA ARG A 54 2.88 -4.82 -5.58
C ARG A 54 3.99 -5.84 -5.84
N SER A 55 4.15 -6.29 -7.08
CA SER A 55 5.25 -7.19 -7.48
C SER A 55 6.58 -6.48 -7.63
N GLU A 56 7.68 -7.24 -7.64
CA GLU A 56 9.02 -6.71 -7.91
C GLU A 56 9.13 -6.07 -9.29
N SER A 57 8.43 -6.61 -10.29
CA SER A 57 8.39 -6.01 -11.64
C SER A 57 7.64 -4.68 -11.66
N ALA A 58 6.55 -4.56 -10.90
CA ALA A 58 5.82 -3.31 -10.77
C ALA A 58 6.65 -2.25 -10.02
N GLU A 59 7.47 -2.67 -9.05
CA GLU A 59 8.39 -1.78 -8.34
C GLU A 59 9.48 -1.23 -9.27
N HIS A 60 10.14 -2.10 -10.04
CA HIS A 60 11.18 -1.69 -10.99
C HIS A 60 10.64 -0.77 -12.10
N SER A 61 9.45 -1.07 -12.62
CA SER A 61 8.85 -0.31 -13.73
C SER A 61 8.10 0.95 -13.29
N ARG A 62 7.88 1.15 -11.98
CA ARG A 62 6.96 2.15 -11.43
C ARG A 62 5.55 2.13 -12.05
N ALA A 63 5.13 0.99 -12.61
CA ALA A 63 3.78 0.84 -13.16
C ALA A 63 2.71 1.01 -12.06
N ASP A 64 1.56 1.55 -12.44
CA ASP A 64 0.41 1.57 -11.55
C ASP A 64 -0.07 0.14 -11.28
N GLY A 65 -0.47 -0.11 -10.04
CA GLY A 65 -1.05 -1.40 -9.65
C GLY A 65 -2.40 -1.61 -10.31
N GLY A 66 -2.71 -2.88 -10.59
CA GLY A 66 -4.02 -3.30 -11.03
C GLY A 66 -5.10 -3.15 -9.97
N ALA A 67 -6.30 -3.54 -10.36
CA ALA A 67 -7.42 -3.69 -9.44
C ALA A 67 -7.03 -4.48 -8.18
N GLY A 68 -7.50 -4.04 -7.02
CA GLY A 68 -7.15 -4.69 -5.74
C GLY A 68 -5.72 -4.43 -5.26
N GLY A 69 -4.91 -3.69 -6.03
CA GLY A 69 -3.50 -3.43 -5.74
C GLY A 69 -2.54 -4.48 -6.31
N GLY A 70 -3.05 -5.50 -7.02
CA GLY A 70 -2.26 -6.57 -7.64
C GLY A 70 -1.72 -6.20 -9.03
N GLU A 71 -1.48 -7.21 -9.86
CA GLU A 71 -1.03 -7.07 -11.23
C GLU A 71 -2.13 -6.48 -12.13
N PRO A 72 -1.81 -5.50 -12.99
CA PRO A 72 -2.78 -4.86 -13.89
C PRO A 72 -3.31 -5.81 -14.98
N GLN A 73 -2.54 -6.83 -15.32
CA GLN A 73 -2.91 -7.87 -16.27
C GLN A 73 -2.74 -9.25 -15.61
N VAL A 74 -3.38 -10.26 -16.18
CA VAL A 74 -3.19 -11.65 -15.76
C VAL A 74 -1.70 -12.00 -15.87
N PRO A 75 -1.05 -12.47 -14.79
CA PRO A 75 0.34 -12.93 -14.84
C PRO A 75 0.52 -14.01 -15.90
N GLN A 76 1.51 -13.80 -16.77
CA GLN A 76 1.85 -14.74 -17.85
C GLN A 76 2.98 -15.68 -17.40
N HIS A 77 3.36 -16.64 -18.24
CA HIS A 77 4.51 -17.52 -17.99
C HIS A 77 5.74 -16.71 -17.54
N PRO A 78 6.46 -17.12 -16.48
CA PRO A 78 6.42 -18.43 -15.81
C PRO A 78 5.32 -18.61 -14.75
N PHE A 79 4.52 -17.58 -14.49
CA PHE A 79 3.50 -17.63 -13.45
C PHE A 79 2.32 -18.52 -13.85
N THR A 80 1.96 -19.44 -12.96
CA THR A 80 0.82 -20.34 -13.14
C THR A 80 -0.26 -20.03 -12.11
N ALA A 81 -1.51 -20.01 -12.55
CA ALA A 81 -2.66 -19.83 -11.68
C ALA A 81 -2.74 -20.96 -10.65
N THR A 82 -2.89 -20.59 -9.38
CA THR A 82 -3.18 -21.55 -8.30
C THR A 82 -4.68 -21.62 -8.02
N ASP A 83 -5.09 -22.59 -7.20
CA ASP A 83 -6.47 -22.67 -6.68
C ASP A 83 -6.73 -21.69 -5.53
N GLU A 84 -5.69 -21.03 -5.01
CA GLU A 84 -5.82 -20.06 -3.93
C GLU A 84 -6.51 -18.78 -4.42
N ARG A 85 -7.64 -18.46 -3.76
CA ARG A 85 -8.42 -17.25 -3.97
C ARG A 85 -8.83 -16.65 -2.63
N PHE A 86 -8.85 -15.33 -2.53
CA PHE A 86 -9.31 -14.64 -1.34
C PHE A 86 -9.97 -13.31 -1.69
N LEU A 87 -10.93 -12.89 -0.86
CA LEU A 87 -11.52 -11.57 -0.96
C LEU A 87 -10.58 -10.57 -0.29
N ASP A 88 -10.08 -9.58 -1.03
CA ASP A 88 -9.32 -8.49 -0.43
C ASP A 88 -10.27 -7.60 0.39
N PRO A 89 -10.15 -7.55 1.74
CA PRO A 89 -11.07 -6.77 2.56
C PRO A 89 -10.94 -5.25 2.31
N SER A 90 -9.81 -4.81 1.73
CA SER A 90 -9.58 -3.39 1.45
C SER A 90 -10.28 -2.90 0.17
N THR A 91 -10.56 -3.80 -0.78
CA THR A 91 -11.20 -3.42 -2.05
C THR A 91 -12.48 -4.18 -2.35
N GLY A 92 -12.78 -5.25 -1.60
CA GLY A 92 -13.89 -6.16 -1.86
C GLY A 92 -13.73 -6.98 -3.13
N ARG A 93 -12.51 -7.04 -3.71
CA ARG A 93 -12.24 -7.78 -4.94
C ARG A 93 -11.77 -9.19 -4.64
N MET A 94 -12.22 -10.15 -5.44
CA MET A 94 -11.66 -11.50 -5.41
C MET A 94 -10.27 -11.45 -6.02
N MET A 95 -9.27 -11.95 -5.32
CA MET A 95 -7.89 -12.01 -5.77
C MET A 95 -7.53 -13.46 -6.03
N ARG A 96 -6.92 -13.76 -7.19
CA ARG A 96 -6.28 -15.04 -7.47
C ARG A 96 -4.77 -14.93 -7.29
N VAL A 97 -4.19 -15.97 -6.70
CA VAL A 97 -2.74 -16.12 -6.57
C VAL A 97 -2.17 -16.86 -7.78
N TYR A 98 -1.08 -16.32 -8.32
CA TYR A 98 -0.24 -16.94 -9.33
C TYR A 98 1.15 -17.19 -8.75
N LEU A 99 1.74 -18.33 -9.06
CA LEU A 99 3.03 -18.77 -8.54
C LEU A 99 4.00 -19.03 -9.69
N ASP A 100 5.22 -18.49 -9.58
CA ASP A 100 6.36 -18.98 -10.36
C ASP A 100 6.98 -20.19 -9.61
N PRO A 101 6.92 -21.41 -10.17
CA PRO A 101 7.42 -22.60 -9.48
C PRO A 101 8.94 -22.66 -9.38
N ALA A 102 9.67 -21.90 -10.21
CA ALA A 102 11.14 -21.91 -10.19
C ALA A 102 11.70 -21.03 -9.07
N THR A 103 11.04 -19.90 -8.80
CA THR A 103 11.50 -18.90 -7.82
C THR A 103 10.69 -18.90 -6.53
N GLY A 104 9.46 -19.41 -6.56
CA GLY A 104 8.48 -19.28 -5.49
C GLY A 104 7.82 -17.90 -5.42
N GLU A 105 8.08 -16.99 -6.38
CA GLU A 105 7.48 -15.66 -6.41
C GLU A 105 5.95 -15.77 -6.57
N ARG A 106 5.21 -15.02 -5.74
CA ARG A 106 3.74 -14.96 -5.78
C ARG A 106 3.29 -13.62 -6.34
N ARG A 107 2.38 -13.67 -7.31
CA ARG A 107 1.69 -12.51 -7.87
C ARG A 107 0.20 -12.63 -7.68
N TYR A 108 -0.47 -11.49 -7.59
CA TYR A 108 -1.90 -11.42 -7.28
C TYR A 108 -2.61 -10.70 -8.42
N HIS A 109 -3.72 -11.23 -8.90
CA HIS A 109 -4.54 -10.54 -9.89
C HIS A 109 -6.00 -10.56 -9.44
N ALA A 110 -6.69 -9.42 -9.60
CA ALA A 110 -8.10 -9.36 -9.29
C ALA A 110 -8.90 -10.14 -10.34
N GLU A 111 -9.77 -11.05 -9.88
CA GLU A 111 -10.77 -11.69 -10.72
C GLU A 111 -12.02 -10.81 -10.81
N GLY A 112 -12.55 -10.66 -12.03
CA GLY A 112 -13.74 -9.85 -12.29
C GLY A 112 -13.64 -9.07 -13.57
#